data_AF-A0A2D4F5I8-F1
#
_entry.id   AF-A0A2D4F5I8-F1
#
_cell.length_a   1.000
_cell.length_b   1.000
_cell.length_c   1.000
_cell.angle_alpha   90.00
_cell.angle_beta   90.00
_cell.angle_gamma   90.00
#
_symmetry.space_group_name_H-M   'P 1'
#
loop_
_entity.id
_entity.type
_entity.pdbx_description
1 polymer ?
#
loop_
_entity_poly.entity_id
_entity_poly.type
_entity_poly.pdbx_seq_one_letter_code
_entity_poly.pdbx_strand_id
1 'polypeptide(L)'
;LIVNPRGWKPSVSHAFWGIVFIWAFSLIISTPFLIFYQVSDDPLKNLSSHSESYVSKMVCIEVWPSTEGQLGFTTTMLVFQYFLPLGFIFICYLKIFVCLQRRYSKVDKVRESGSRLNESRRINVILVSIVVTFGACWLPLHIFNIVFDWNYETLMHCHHNVVFTLCHLIAMISTCVNPVFYGFLNKNFQKDAVIMLHSLRCFESQKLYENIALSTLNT
;
A
#
# COMPACT_ATOMS: atom_id res chain seq x y z
N LEU A 1 -8.30 20.09 8.83
CA LEU A 1 -9.33 20.53 7.85
C LEU A 1 -10.75 20.33 8.37
N ILE A 2 -11.19 19.10 8.71
CA ILE A 2 -12.57 18.87 9.16
C ILE A 2 -12.77 19.23 10.63
N VAL A 3 -11.90 18.74 11.52
CA VAL A 3 -12.01 18.99 12.97
C VAL A 3 -11.86 20.49 13.30
N ASN A 4 -10.83 21.14 12.75
CA ASN A 4 -10.62 22.59 12.86
C ASN A 4 -10.54 23.24 11.47
N PRO A 5 -11.65 23.80 10.94
CA PRO A 5 -11.68 24.42 9.61
C PRO A 5 -11.19 25.87 9.57
N ARG A 6 -11.15 26.57 10.71
CA ARG A 6 -10.66 27.95 10.84
C ARG A 6 -9.21 28.04 11.36
N GLY A 7 -8.65 26.93 11.82
CA GLY A 7 -7.27 26.85 12.27
C GLY A 7 -6.26 26.71 11.13
N TRP A 8 -5.08 26.20 11.47
CA TRP A 8 -3.97 26.02 10.55
C TRP A 8 -4.35 25.23 9.30
N LYS A 9 -4.04 25.80 8.13
CA LYS A 9 -4.23 25.17 6.83
C LYS A 9 -2.88 24.61 6.36
N PRO A 10 -2.79 23.28 6.12
CA PRO A 10 -1.56 22.71 5.59
C PRO A 10 -1.25 23.32 4.22
N SER A 11 0.00 23.77 4.05
CA SER A 11 0.53 24.24 2.77
C SER A 11 1.30 23.12 2.06
N VAL A 12 1.39 23.21 0.73
CA VAL A 12 2.12 22.26 -0.13
C VAL A 12 3.58 22.08 0.31
N SER A 13 4.23 23.14 0.80
CA SER A 13 5.61 23.06 1.29
C SER A 13 5.74 22.10 2.48
N HIS A 14 4.78 22.11 3.41
CA HIS A 14 4.78 21.18 4.54
C HIS A 14 4.57 19.72 4.09
N ALA A 15 3.73 19.52 3.06
CA ALA A 15 3.54 18.19 2.48
C ALA A 15 4.83 17.68 1.82
N PHE A 16 5.54 18.54 1.08
CA PHE A 16 6.82 18.20 0.46
C PHE A 16 7.86 17.78 1.50
N TRP A 17 8.09 18.61 2.52
CA TRP A 17 9.04 18.27 3.60
C TRP A 17 8.63 17.00 4.36
N GLY A 18 7.33 16.80 4.58
CA GLY A 18 6.80 15.56 5.16
C GLY A 18 7.14 14.33 4.32
N ILE A 19 6.99 14.39 3.00
CA ILE A 19 7.33 13.30 2.08
C ILE A 19 8.83 13.00 2.14
N VAL A 20 9.69 14.02 2.08
CA VAL A 20 11.14 13.86 2.17
C VAL A 20 11.54 13.16 3.47
N PHE A 21 10.94 13.58 4.59
CA PHE A 21 11.18 12.95 5.89
C PHE A 21 10.75 11.49 5.92
N ILE A 22 9.55 11.18 5.40
CA ILE A 22 9.03 9.80 5.34
C ILE A 22 9.99 8.91 4.55
N TRP A 23 10.44 9.35 3.37
CA TRP A 23 11.39 8.59 2.55
C TRP A 23 12.73 8.36 3.26
N ALA A 24 13.32 9.42 3.83
CA ALA A 24 14.59 9.31 4.55
C ALA A 24 14.47 8.34 5.74
N PHE A 25 13.40 8.44 6.51
CA PHE A 25 13.13 7.56 7.65
C PHE A 25 12.91 6.11 7.22
N SER A 26 12.14 5.87 6.15
CA SER A 26 11.93 4.53 5.59
C SER A 26 13.24 3.88 5.15
N LEU A 27 14.13 4.61 4.46
CA LEU A 27 15.42 4.08 4.02
C LEU A 27 16.30 3.63 5.20
N ILE A 28 16.36 4.45 6.26
CA ILE A 28 17.12 4.13 7.47
C ILE A 28 16.59 2.84 8.10
N ILE A 29 15.27 2.76 8.26
CA ILE A 29 14.59 1.62 8.87
C ILE A 29 14.73 0.34 8.03
N SER A 30 14.77 0.44 6.70
CA SER A 30 14.97 -0.70 5.81
C SER A 30 16.42 -1.18 5.70
N THR A 31 17.39 -0.44 6.24
CA THR A 31 18.82 -0.74 6.11
C THR A 31 19.21 -2.13 6.64
N PRO A 32 18.71 -2.60 7.81
CA PRO A 32 19.07 -3.92 8.32
C PRO A 32 18.64 -5.05 7.38
N PHE A 33 17.50 -4.94 6.70
CA PHE A 33 17.13 -5.91 5.67
C PHE A 33 18.19 -6.00 4.59
N LEU A 34 18.73 -4.87 4.10
CA LEU A 34 19.78 -4.86 3.08
C LEU A 34 21.10 -5.51 3.55
N ILE A 35 21.42 -5.45 4.83
CA ILE A 35 22.67 -5.98 5.39
C ILE A 35 22.56 -7.47 5.68
N PHE A 36 21.42 -7.91 6.22
CA PHE A 36 21.24 -9.29 6.69
C PHE A 36 20.64 -10.22 5.63
N TYR A 37 20.06 -9.71 4.54
CA TYR A 37 19.71 -10.56 3.41
C TYR A 37 20.97 -10.90 2.61
N GLN A 38 21.26 -12.19 2.48
CA GLN A 38 22.42 -12.69 1.75
C GLN A 38 22.01 -13.79 0.76
N VAL A 39 22.72 -13.87 -0.36
CA VAL A 39 22.58 -14.97 -1.32
C VAL A 39 23.58 -16.04 -0.92
N SER A 40 23.08 -17.20 -0.48
CA SER A 40 23.91 -18.33 -0.04
C SER A 40 23.43 -19.64 -0.69
N ASP A 41 24.36 -20.56 -0.89
CA ASP A 41 24.16 -21.94 -1.35
C ASP A 41 24.22 -22.96 -0.19
N ASP A 42 24.57 -22.52 1.03
CA ASP A 42 24.77 -23.36 2.22
C ASP A 42 23.58 -24.25 2.63
N PRO A 43 22.32 -23.77 2.69
CA PRO A 43 21.20 -24.64 3.06
C PRO A 43 20.95 -25.75 2.02
N LEU A 44 21.44 -25.57 0.80
CA LEU A 44 21.19 -26.47 -0.31
C LEU A 44 22.33 -27.48 -0.54
N LYS A 45 23.55 -27.17 -0.06
CA LYS A 45 24.67 -28.14 0.01
C LYS A 45 24.32 -29.39 0.80
N ASN A 46 23.61 -29.26 1.93
CA ASN A 46 23.16 -30.41 2.72
C ASN A 46 22.12 -31.27 1.98
N LEU A 47 21.32 -30.69 1.09
CA LEU A 47 20.31 -31.40 0.30
C LEU A 47 20.87 -31.99 -1.01
N SER A 48 21.98 -31.43 -1.51
CA SER A 48 22.68 -31.91 -2.71
C SER A 48 23.18 -33.35 -2.60
N SER A 49 23.40 -33.85 -1.37
CA SER A 49 23.73 -35.26 -1.10
C SER A 49 22.63 -36.23 -1.53
N HIS A 50 21.39 -35.77 -1.72
CA HIS A 50 20.23 -36.62 -2.04
C HIS A 50 19.63 -36.39 -3.43
N SER A 51 20.00 -35.32 -4.15
CA SER A 51 19.45 -35.05 -5.49
C SER A 51 20.34 -34.13 -6.31
N GLU A 52 20.77 -34.61 -7.49
CA GLU A 52 21.54 -33.86 -8.50
C GLU A 52 20.83 -32.58 -8.98
N SER A 53 19.52 -32.42 -8.73
CA SER A 53 18.71 -31.26 -9.15
C SER A 53 18.97 -29.98 -8.33
N TYR A 54 19.73 -30.07 -7.24
CA TYR A 54 20.03 -28.94 -6.35
C TYR A 54 21.49 -28.46 -6.41
N VAL A 55 22.33 -29.11 -7.23
CA VAL A 55 23.71 -28.69 -7.45
C VAL A 55 23.71 -27.28 -8.07
N SER A 56 24.43 -26.35 -7.45
CA SER A 56 24.61 -24.96 -7.90
C SER A 56 23.39 -24.03 -7.86
N LYS A 57 22.32 -24.35 -7.13
CA LYS A 57 21.21 -23.41 -6.89
C LYS A 57 21.53 -22.51 -5.69
N MET A 58 21.40 -21.20 -5.89
CA MET A 58 21.55 -20.19 -4.84
C MET A 58 20.18 -19.76 -4.32
N VAL A 59 20.08 -19.51 -3.01
CA VAL A 59 18.86 -19.00 -2.38
C VAL A 59 19.15 -17.68 -1.67
N CYS A 60 18.13 -16.83 -1.61
CA CYS A 60 18.19 -15.55 -0.93
C CYS A 60 17.58 -15.77 0.46
N ILE A 61 18.39 -15.66 1.51
CA ILE A 61 17.97 -15.97 2.90
C ILE A 61 18.40 -14.86 3.85
N GLU A 62 17.67 -14.74 4.95
CA GLU A 62 18.03 -13.85 6.05
C GLU A 62 19.06 -14.53 6.95
N VAL A 63 20.24 -13.92 7.08
CA VAL A 63 21.33 -14.41 7.93
C VAL A 63 21.53 -13.43 9.08
N TRP A 64 20.81 -13.66 10.17
CA TRP A 64 20.92 -12.86 11.39
C TRP A 64 21.99 -13.42 12.32
N PRO A 65 22.81 -12.57 12.98
CA PRO A 65 23.85 -13.01 13.92
C PRO A 65 23.29 -13.62 15.22
N SER A 66 22.02 -13.34 15.53
CA SER A 66 21.34 -13.84 16.73
C SER A 66 19.83 -13.93 16.50
N THR A 67 19.19 -14.99 16.97
CA THR A 67 17.72 -15.17 16.91
C THR A 67 16.98 -14.08 17.68
N GLU A 68 17.52 -13.65 18.84
CA GLU A 68 16.94 -12.54 19.62
C GLU A 68 16.95 -11.22 18.84
N GLY A 69 18.04 -10.95 18.11
CA GLY A 69 18.17 -9.77 17.25
C GLY A 69 17.18 -9.78 16.08
N GLN A 70 17.03 -10.93 15.41
CA GLN A 70 16.03 -11.12 14.35
C GLN A 70 14.62 -10.87 14.88
N LEU A 71 14.26 -11.52 15.99
CA LEU A 71 12.93 -11.41 16.57
C LEU A 71 12.63 -9.99 17.06
N GLY A 72 13.59 -9.36 17.74
CA GLY A 72 13.49 -7.99 18.20
C GLY A 72 13.29 -7.02 17.05
N PHE A 73 14.01 -7.22 15.94
CA PHE A 73 13.87 -6.40 14.75
C PHE A 73 12.51 -6.58 14.05
N THR A 74 12.09 -7.81 13.76
CA THR A 74 10.79 -8.09 13.13
C THR A 74 9.63 -7.54 13.98
N THR A 75 9.69 -7.76 15.30
CA THR A 75 8.66 -7.27 16.23
C THR A 75 8.63 -5.74 16.28
N THR A 76 9.80 -5.10 16.33
CA THR A 76 9.91 -3.64 16.30
C THR A 76 9.35 -3.08 15.00
N MET A 77 9.71 -3.66 13.85
CA MET A 77 9.21 -3.24 12.55
C MET A 77 7.69 -3.35 12.45
N LEU A 78 7.12 -4.46 12.92
CA LEU A 78 5.68 -4.64 12.96
C LEU A 78 4.99 -3.54 13.78
N VAL A 79 5.52 -3.21 14.96
CA VAL A 79 4.92 -2.17 15.80
C VAL A 79 5.00 -0.80 15.13
N PHE A 80 6.16 -0.42 14.62
CA PHE A 80 6.39 0.92 14.07
C PHE A 80 5.83 1.14 12.67
N GLN A 81 5.78 0.11 11.83
CA GLN A 81 5.30 0.23 10.45
C GLN A 81 3.82 -0.16 10.30
N TYR A 82 3.29 -1.02 11.16
CA TYR A 82 1.92 -1.52 11.05
C TYR A 82 1.01 -1.00 12.17
N PHE A 83 1.26 -1.38 13.44
CA PHE A 83 0.31 -1.07 14.52
C PHE A 83 0.24 0.41 14.89
N LEU A 84 1.39 1.09 15.03
CA LEU A 84 1.43 2.50 15.43
C LEU A 84 0.79 3.39 14.35
N PRO A 85 1.11 3.27 13.05
CA PRO A 85 0.46 4.06 12.01
C PRO A 85 -1.04 3.76 11.90
N LEU A 86 -1.45 2.49 11.94
CA LEU A 86 -2.87 2.13 11.88
C LEU A 86 -3.65 2.65 13.09
N GLY A 87 -3.09 2.54 14.30
CA GLY A 87 -3.71 3.08 15.52
C GLY A 87 -3.85 4.60 15.45
N PHE A 88 -2.81 5.30 15.03
CA PHE A 88 -2.85 6.76 14.86
C PHE A 88 -3.92 7.19 13.84
N ILE A 89 -3.94 6.53 12.67
CA ILE A 89 -4.89 6.81 11.61
C ILE A 89 -6.33 6.51 12.06
N PHE A 90 -6.54 5.39 12.75
CA PHE A 90 -7.84 5.01 13.32
C PHE A 90 -8.35 6.07 14.30
N ILE A 91 -7.52 6.52 15.24
CA ILE A 91 -7.88 7.59 16.19
C ILE A 91 -8.24 8.88 15.45
N CYS A 92 -7.46 9.25 14.42
CA CYS A 92 -7.75 10.42 13.60
C CYS A 92 -9.13 10.32 12.93
N TYR A 93 -9.44 9.18 12.30
CA TYR A 93 -10.73 8.97 11.65
C TYR A 93 -11.90 8.87 12.62
N LEU A 94 -11.71 8.27 13.80
CA LEU A 94 -12.72 8.29 14.85
C LEU A 94 -13.06 9.72 15.25
N LYS A 95 -12.05 10.58 15.46
CA LYS A 95 -12.27 12.01 15.76
C LYS A 95 -13.00 12.73 14.62
N ILE A 96 -12.65 12.42 13.37
CA ILE A 96 -13.32 12.98 12.19
C ILE A 96 -14.78 12.53 12.13
N PHE A 97 -15.05 11.24 12.33
CA PHE A 97 -16.38 10.64 12.32
C PHE A 97 -17.28 11.28 13.37
N VAL A 98 -16.82 11.36 14.63
CA VAL A 98 -17.56 12.00 15.72
C VAL A 98 -17.81 13.49 15.42
N CYS A 99 -16.82 14.20 14.88
CA CYS A 99 -16.98 15.60 14.50
C CYS A 99 -18.01 15.80 13.37
N LEU A 100 -18.00 14.93 12.35
CA LEU A 100 -18.95 14.98 11.25
C LEU A 100 -20.37 14.67 11.72
N GLN A 101 -20.55 13.65 12.57
CA GLN A 101 -21.84 13.27 13.12
C GLN A 101 -22.45 14.41 13.95
N ARG A 102 -21.65 15.07 14.80
CA ARG A 102 -22.07 16.25 15.57
C ARG A 102 -22.48 17.43 14.67
N ARG A 103 -21.81 17.64 13.54
CA ARG A 103 -22.14 18.72 12.59
C ARG A 103 -23.39 18.40 11.78
N TYR A 104 -23.56 17.14 11.37
CA TYR A 104 -24.73 16.70 10.63
C TYR A 104 -26.02 16.93 11.44
N SER A 105 -26.05 16.52 12.71
CA SER A 105 -27.20 16.77 13.60
C SER A 105 -27.52 18.26 13.82
N LYS A 106 -26.56 19.17 13.58
CA LYS A 106 -26.78 20.63 13.62
C LYS A 106 -27.23 21.19 12.27
N VAL A 107 -26.86 20.56 11.15
CA VAL A 107 -27.14 21.04 9.78
C VAL A 107 -28.49 20.57 9.25
N ASP A 108 -29.04 19.45 9.74
CA ASP A 108 -30.46 19.11 9.50
C ASP A 108 -31.44 20.21 9.96
N LYS A 109 -30.98 21.15 10.80
CA LYS A 109 -31.75 22.34 11.22
C LYS A 109 -31.56 23.56 10.30
N VAL A 110 -30.56 23.61 9.43
CA VAL A 110 -30.18 24.79 8.62
C VAL A 110 -29.78 24.34 7.21
N ARG A 111 -30.75 24.39 6.30
CA ARG A 111 -30.86 23.57 5.07
C ARG A 111 -29.93 23.93 3.88
N GLU A 112 -28.81 24.61 4.11
CA GLU A 112 -27.95 25.13 3.01
C GLU A 112 -26.48 24.62 3.02
N SER A 113 -26.00 24.04 4.14
CA SER A 113 -24.59 23.60 4.30
C SER A 113 -24.31 22.14 3.89
N GLY A 114 -25.30 21.40 3.39
CA GLY A 114 -25.23 19.93 3.24
C GLY A 114 -24.22 19.42 2.20
N SER A 115 -23.97 20.15 1.11
CA SER A 115 -23.17 19.66 -0.02
C SER A 115 -21.69 19.45 0.33
N ARG A 116 -21.04 20.45 0.92
CA ARG A 116 -19.61 20.39 1.33
C ARG A 116 -19.34 19.35 2.42
N LEU A 117 -20.31 19.15 3.31
CA LEU A 117 -20.21 18.13 4.37
C LEU A 117 -20.38 16.71 3.80
N ASN A 118 -21.31 16.52 2.86
CA ASN A 118 -21.47 15.25 2.16
C ASN A 118 -20.24 14.87 1.33
N GLU A 119 -19.63 15.85 0.64
CA GLU A 119 -18.38 15.62 -0.11
C GLU A 119 -17.22 15.25 0.82
N SER A 120 -17.02 16.02 1.90
CA SER A 120 -16.00 15.69 2.91
C SER A 120 -16.22 14.31 3.51
N ARG A 121 -17.47 13.94 3.86
CA ARG A 121 -17.80 12.61 4.37
C ARG A 121 -17.43 11.51 3.36
N ARG A 122 -17.80 11.68 2.09
CA ARG A 122 -17.48 10.72 1.04
C ARG A 122 -15.98 10.51 0.89
N ILE A 123 -15.20 11.59 0.88
CA ILE A 123 -13.72 11.51 0.82
C ILE A 123 -13.18 10.73 2.02
N ASN A 124 -13.64 11.02 3.24
CA ASN A 124 -13.19 10.28 4.42
C ASN A 124 -13.58 8.81 4.39
N VAL A 125 -14.78 8.47 3.91
CA VAL A 125 -15.18 7.06 3.76
C VAL A 125 -14.24 6.35 2.81
N ILE A 126 -13.89 6.95 1.67
CA ILE A 126 -12.92 6.38 0.74
C ILE A 126 -11.56 6.18 1.42
N LEU A 127 -11.05 7.21 2.11
CA LEU A 127 -9.75 7.13 2.78
C LEU A 127 -9.73 6.07 3.90
N VAL A 128 -10.82 5.94 4.68
CA VAL A 128 -10.96 4.88 5.69
C VAL A 128 -10.97 3.51 5.03
N SER A 129 -11.74 3.34 3.95
CA SER A 129 -11.77 2.07 3.22
C SER A 129 -10.39 1.67 2.72
N ILE A 130 -9.61 2.61 2.15
CA ILE A 130 -8.23 2.36 1.73
C ILE A 130 -7.37 1.86 2.89
N VAL A 131 -7.43 2.52 4.05
CA VAL A 131 -6.64 2.14 5.23
C VAL A 131 -7.04 0.78 5.78
N VAL A 132 -8.35 0.49 5.84
CA VAL A 132 -8.85 -0.81 6.31
C VAL A 132 -8.44 -1.92 5.36
N THR A 133 -8.59 -1.72 4.05
CA THR A 133 -8.16 -2.70 3.05
C THR A 133 -6.65 -2.90 3.09
N PHE A 134 -5.85 -1.84 3.23
CA PHE A 134 -4.40 -1.94 3.40
C PHE A 134 -4.04 -2.78 4.63
N GLY A 135 -4.62 -2.46 5.80
CA GLY A 135 -4.41 -3.25 7.01
C GLY A 135 -4.78 -4.73 6.81
N ALA A 136 -5.97 -5.00 6.27
CA ALA A 136 -6.45 -6.36 6.03
C ALA A 136 -5.57 -7.15 5.03
N CYS A 137 -5.02 -6.49 4.01
CA CYS A 137 -4.13 -7.12 3.04
C CYS A 137 -2.77 -7.50 3.63
N TRP A 138 -2.23 -6.69 4.54
CA TRP A 138 -0.90 -6.92 5.12
C TRP A 138 -0.93 -7.82 6.36
N LEU A 139 -2.06 -7.90 7.05
CA LEU A 139 -2.22 -8.71 8.26
C LEU A 139 -1.80 -10.18 8.10
N PRO A 140 -2.20 -10.92 7.03
CA PRO A 140 -1.84 -12.34 6.89
C PRO A 140 -0.33 -12.55 6.79
N LEU A 141 0.37 -11.65 6.08
CA LEU A 141 1.83 -11.71 5.93
C LEU A 141 2.53 -11.40 7.25
N HIS A 142 2.07 -10.40 8.00
CA HIS A 142 2.62 -10.09 9.32
C HIS A 142 2.42 -11.23 10.33
N ILE A 143 1.23 -11.84 10.35
CA ILE A 143 0.96 -13.01 11.20
C ILE A 143 1.91 -14.15 10.82
N PHE A 144 2.05 -14.42 9.51
CA PHE A 144 2.94 -15.46 9.02
C PHE A 144 4.40 -15.24 9.47
N ASN A 145 4.92 -14.03 9.29
CA ASN A 145 6.31 -13.71 9.65
C ASN A 145 6.56 -13.85 11.16
N ILE A 146 5.65 -13.37 12.03
CA ILE A 146 5.79 -13.53 13.48
C ILE A 146 5.77 -15.00 13.89
N VAL A 147 4.81 -15.76 13.35
CA VAL A 147 4.64 -17.18 13.68
C VAL A 147 5.88 -17.97 13.26
N PHE A 148 6.44 -17.64 12.10
CA PHE A 148 7.68 -18.24 11.59
C PHE A 148 8.89 -17.88 12.47
N ASP A 149 9.09 -16.61 12.78
CA ASP A 149 10.22 -16.15 13.60
C ASP A 149 10.16 -16.69 15.04
N TRP A 150 8.97 -16.90 15.61
CA TRP A 150 8.79 -17.50 16.94
C TRP A 150 8.87 -19.03 16.96
N ASN A 151 8.51 -19.71 15.88
CA ASN A 151 8.40 -21.18 15.83
C ASN A 151 9.27 -21.77 14.71
N TYR A 152 10.51 -21.32 14.62
CA TYR A 152 11.43 -21.67 13.52
C TYR A 152 11.65 -23.19 13.37
N GLU A 153 11.61 -23.95 14.49
CA GLU A 153 11.85 -25.40 14.53
C GLU A 153 10.65 -26.24 14.05
N THR A 154 9.43 -25.72 14.10
CA THR A 154 8.20 -26.53 13.98
C THR A 154 7.53 -26.46 12.61
N LEU A 155 7.99 -25.60 11.70
CA LEU A 155 7.27 -25.24 10.46
C LEU A 155 7.98 -25.65 9.16
N MET A 156 8.93 -26.58 9.19
CA MET A 156 9.51 -27.22 7.98
C MET A 156 8.56 -28.25 7.30
N HIS A 157 7.28 -27.92 7.16
CA HIS A 157 6.32 -28.78 6.44
C HIS A 157 6.07 -28.27 5.01
N CYS A 158 5.84 -29.19 4.06
CA CYS A 158 5.66 -28.96 2.61
C CYS A 158 4.69 -27.83 2.21
N HIS A 159 3.82 -27.35 3.10
CA HIS A 159 2.85 -26.30 2.83
C HIS A 159 3.36 -24.87 3.09
N HIS A 160 4.55 -24.70 3.69
CA HIS A 160 5.09 -23.38 4.05
C HIS A 160 5.17 -22.43 2.84
N ASN A 161 5.76 -22.87 1.73
CA ASN A 161 5.93 -22.06 0.53
C ASN A 161 4.59 -21.61 -0.08
N VAL A 162 3.57 -22.47 -0.04
CA VAL A 162 2.25 -22.15 -0.57
C VAL A 162 1.56 -21.11 0.30
N VAL A 163 1.61 -21.29 1.63
CA VAL A 163 1.01 -20.33 2.58
C VAL A 163 1.71 -18.97 2.48
N PHE A 164 3.05 -18.95 2.46
CA PHE A 164 3.82 -17.71 2.25
C PHE A 164 3.42 -17.02 0.96
N THR A 165 3.39 -17.75 -0.16
CA THR A 165 3.04 -17.18 -1.47
C THR A 165 1.65 -16.57 -1.47
N LEU A 166 0.67 -17.22 -0.82
CA LEU A 166 -0.69 -16.70 -0.70
C LEU A 166 -0.74 -15.44 0.18
N CYS A 167 -0.10 -15.46 1.35
CA CYS A 167 0.00 -14.29 2.24
C CYS A 167 0.67 -13.11 1.53
N HIS A 168 1.77 -13.38 0.82
CA HIS A 168 2.50 -12.39 0.05
C HIS A 168 1.65 -11.84 -1.10
N LEU A 169 0.93 -12.69 -1.83
CA LEU A 169 0.01 -12.27 -2.88
C LEU A 169 -1.08 -11.33 -2.34
N ILE A 170 -1.67 -11.65 -1.19
CA ILE A 170 -2.68 -10.79 -0.55
C ILE A 170 -2.08 -9.43 -0.16
N ALA A 171 -0.85 -9.40 0.35
CA ALA A 171 -0.16 -8.15 0.65
C ALA A 171 0.08 -7.32 -0.61
N MET A 172 0.53 -7.96 -1.71
CA MET A 172 0.78 -7.27 -2.99
C MET A 172 -0.48 -6.68 -3.61
N ILE A 173 -1.67 -7.28 -3.41
CA ILE A 173 -2.95 -6.73 -3.89
C ILE A 173 -3.20 -5.31 -3.36
N SER A 174 -2.67 -4.95 -2.18
CA SER A 174 -2.81 -3.60 -1.61
C SER A 174 -2.26 -2.48 -2.51
N THR A 175 -1.32 -2.80 -3.39
CA THR A 175 -0.77 -1.83 -4.36
C THR A 175 -1.78 -1.46 -5.44
N CYS A 176 -2.62 -2.40 -5.87
CA CYS A 176 -3.68 -2.21 -6.86
C CYS A 176 -4.93 -1.56 -6.28
N VAL A 177 -5.15 -1.72 -4.97
CA VAL A 177 -6.27 -1.13 -4.23
C VAL A 177 -6.25 0.40 -4.34
N ASN A 178 -5.09 1.04 -4.21
CA ASN A 178 -5.02 2.50 -4.21
C ASN A 178 -5.56 3.12 -5.51
N PRO A 179 -5.08 2.77 -6.73
CA PRO A 179 -5.67 3.24 -7.98
C PRO A 179 -7.14 2.87 -8.14
N VAL A 180 -7.57 1.70 -7.67
CA VAL A 180 -8.98 1.29 -7.76
C VAL A 180 -9.87 2.20 -6.92
N PHE A 181 -9.49 2.45 -5.67
CA PHE A 181 -10.28 3.30 -4.78
C PHE A 181 -10.26 4.77 -5.23
N TYR A 182 -9.11 5.32 -5.60
CA TYR A 182 -9.06 6.69 -6.11
C TYR A 182 -9.70 6.82 -7.50
N GLY A 183 -9.52 5.83 -8.37
CA GLY A 183 -10.01 5.86 -9.74
C GLY A 183 -11.51 5.62 -9.88
N PHE A 184 -12.03 4.58 -9.21
CA PHE A 184 -13.43 4.19 -9.34
C PHE A 184 -14.36 4.85 -8.31
N LEU A 185 -13.87 5.40 -7.19
CA LEU A 185 -14.75 6.03 -6.20
C LEU A 185 -14.67 7.56 -6.20
N ASN A 186 -13.66 8.16 -6.83
CA ASN A 186 -13.61 9.61 -7.01
C ASN A 186 -14.29 10.02 -8.34
N LYS A 187 -15.47 10.63 -8.23
CA LYS A 187 -16.23 11.11 -9.42
C LYS A 187 -15.46 12.14 -10.25
N ASN A 188 -14.55 12.90 -9.64
CA ASN A 188 -13.74 13.86 -10.38
C ASN A 188 -12.70 13.12 -11.23
N PHE A 189 -11.99 12.16 -10.63
CA PHE A 189 -11.03 11.33 -11.36
C PHE A 189 -11.70 10.50 -12.47
N GLN A 190 -12.90 9.97 -12.25
CA GLN A 190 -13.66 9.28 -13.29
C GLN A 190 -13.95 10.17 -14.50
N LYS A 191 -14.35 11.43 -14.26
CA LYS A 191 -14.60 12.38 -15.34
C LYS A 191 -13.32 12.67 -16.12
N ASP A 192 -12.24 12.94 -15.40
CA ASP A 192 -10.93 13.24 -16.02
C ASP A 192 -10.39 12.04 -16.81
N ALA A 193 -10.53 10.82 -16.27
CA ALA A 193 -10.16 9.58 -16.95
C ALA A 193 -10.98 9.34 -18.23
N VAL A 194 -12.30 9.59 -18.19
CA VAL A 194 -13.17 9.47 -19.37
C VAL A 194 -12.81 10.52 -20.43
N ILE A 195 -12.54 11.77 -20.03
CA ILE A 195 -12.07 12.82 -20.94
C ILE A 195 -10.74 12.43 -21.59
N MET A 196 -9.79 11.92 -20.80
CA MET A 196 -8.50 11.46 -21.30
C MET A 196 -8.68 10.30 -22.29
N LEU A 197 -9.50 9.30 -21.97
CA LEU A 197 -9.80 8.17 -22.86
C LEU A 197 -10.48 8.62 -24.17
N HIS A 198 -11.40 9.60 -24.11
CA HIS A 198 -12.00 10.18 -25.29
C HIS A 198 -10.98 10.94 -26.14
N SER A 199 -10.08 11.70 -25.52
CA SER A 199 -9.02 12.44 -26.24
C SER A 199 -8.04 11.49 -26.95
N LEU A 200 -7.73 10.34 -26.34
CA LEU A 200 -6.89 9.31 -26.95
C LEU A 200 -7.58 8.66 -28.15
N ARG A 201 -8.89 8.35 -28.04
CA ARG A 201 -9.69 7.84 -29.18
C ARG A 201 -9.82 8.86 -30.31
N CYS A 202 -10.00 10.14 -29.99
CA CYS A 202 -10.04 11.21 -30.99
C CYS A 202 -8.67 11.40 -31.67
N PHE A 203 -7.58 11.34 -30.92
CA PHE A 203 -6.22 11.44 -31.46
C PHE A 203 -5.89 10.28 -32.40
N GLU A 204 -6.28 9.05 -32.04
CA GLU A 204 -6.11 7.87 -32.89
C GLU A 204 -6.95 7.96 -34.19
N SER A 205 -8.18 8.46 -34.08
CA SER A 205 -9.04 8.72 -35.24
C SER A 205 -8.50 9.80 -36.17
N GLN A 206 -7.88 10.86 -35.63
CA GLN A 206 -7.29 11.94 -36.41
C GLN A 206 -6.02 11.48 -37.13
N LYS A 207 -5.18 10.70 -36.46
CA LYS A 207 -3.96 10.12 -37.04
C LYS A 207 -4.27 9.12 -38.17
N LEU A 208 -5.35 8.35 -38.02
CA LEU A 208 -5.85 7.47 -39.09
C LEU A 208 -6.33 8.28 -40.31
N TYR A 209 -7.05 9.39 -40.10
CA TYR A 209 -7.54 10.24 -41.18
C TYR A 209 -6.40 10.95 -41.93
N GLU A 210 -5.39 11.48 -41.22
CA GLU A 210 -4.19 12.06 -41.84
C GLU A 210 -3.40 11.02 -42.66
N ASN A 211 -3.26 9.79 -42.15
CA ASN A 211 -2.59 8.72 -42.89
C ASN A 211 -3.34 8.31 -44.17
N ILE A 212 -4.68 8.33 -44.16
CA ILE A 212 -5.50 8.06 -45.36
C ILE A 212 -5.41 9.22 -46.36
N ALA A 213 -5.41 10.47 -45.89
CA ALA A 213 -5.28 11.64 -46.75
C ALA A 213 -3.91 11.71 -47.44
N LEU A 214 -2.83 11.37 -46.72
CA LEU A 214 -1.47 11.34 -47.27
C LEU A 214 -1.24 10.21 -48.28
N SER A 215 -1.92 9.07 -48.14
CA SER A 215 -1.81 7.96 -49.08
C SER A 215 -2.58 8.19 -50.39
N THR A 216 -3.67 8.96 -50.35
CA THR A 216 -4.43 9.36 -51.55
C THR A 216 -3.78 10.49 -52.35
N LEU A 217 -2.90 11.28 -51.74
CA LEU A 217 -2.14 12.34 -52.43
C LEU A 217 -0.91 11.83 -53.20
N ASN A 218 -0.44 10.61 -52.91
CA ASN A 218 0.75 10.00 -53.51
C ASN A 218 0.44 8.93 -54.58
N THR A 219 -0.82 8.81 -55.01
CA THR A 219 -1.27 8.01 -56.17
C THR A 219 -1.84 8.91 -57.23
#